data_AF-A0A834U5I5-F1
#
_entry.id   AF-A0A834U5I5-F1
#
_cell.length_a   1.000
_cell.length_b   1.000
_cell.length_c   1.000
_cell.angle_alpha   90.00
_cell.angle_beta   90.00
_cell.angle_gamma   90.00
#
_symmetry.space_group_name_H-M   'P 1'
#
loop_
_entity.id
_entity.type
_entity.pdbx_description
1 polymer ?
#
loop_
_entity_poly.entity_id
_entity_poly.type
_entity_poly.pdbx_seq_one_letter_code
_entity_poly.pdbx_strand_id
1 'polypeptide(L)'
;MVTVYAEDNPILPVPTYCPDVDPEDRTIHLAHEYDCTKFYKCIGGNKVELLCPFMDKAKTRRLHFNKVLQVCDLPARANCNSPAVQTTPRSKDEWTPEWTCGNRPVGTYLPHKTRCHLFYQCTSYGQVLQRCAEGLVFNPYAQVCDKSGKCVVTDVCKDYRNTEGSYLPDPLSCKNVYYCKEETTEKYSCDENAEWSTQSDKCLPADQANCSRKL
;
A
#
# COMPACT_ATOMS: atom_id res chain seq x y z
N MET A 1 -10.39 24.46 1.19
CA MET A 1 -9.03 24.86 1.63
C MET A 1 -8.21 23.58 1.72
N VAL A 2 -7.23 23.40 0.84
CA VAL A 2 -6.39 22.20 0.82
C VAL A 2 -5.13 22.50 1.62
N THR A 3 -4.93 21.70 2.67
CA THR A 3 -3.80 21.77 3.60
C THR A 3 -2.50 21.32 2.93
N VAL A 4 -1.43 22.04 3.24
CA VAL A 4 -0.04 21.70 2.95
C VAL A 4 0.34 20.44 3.74
N TYR A 5 0.92 19.42 3.11
CA TYR A 5 1.65 18.37 3.83
C TYR A 5 3.15 18.61 3.64
N ALA A 6 3.85 18.73 4.76
CA ALA A 6 5.30 18.70 4.83
C ALA A 6 5.81 17.30 4.39
N GLU A 7 7.03 17.27 3.83
CA GLU A 7 7.85 16.08 3.49
C GLU A 7 7.81 15.50 2.06
N ASP A 8 7.47 16.25 1.02
CA ASP A 8 7.82 15.87 -0.36
C ASP A 8 9.33 16.14 -0.60
N ASN A 9 10.21 15.32 -0.01
CA ASN A 9 11.66 15.51 -0.14
C ASN A 9 12.15 14.88 -1.45
N PRO A 10 12.54 15.69 -2.46
CA PRO A 10 12.92 15.18 -3.77
C PRO A 10 14.20 14.35 -3.66
N ILE A 11 14.23 13.16 -4.27
CA ILE A 11 15.47 12.39 -4.34
C ILE A 11 16.34 12.92 -5.49
N LEU A 12 17.54 13.40 -5.15
CA LEU A 12 18.52 13.90 -6.10
C LEU A 12 19.87 13.21 -5.86
N PRO A 13 20.54 12.72 -6.93
CA PRO A 13 20.12 12.74 -8.33
C PRO A 13 18.95 11.78 -8.60
N VAL A 14 18.08 12.14 -9.57
CA VAL A 14 17.00 11.26 -10.03
C VAL A 14 17.60 10.04 -10.72
N PRO A 15 17.28 8.80 -10.29
CA PRO A 15 17.82 7.58 -10.89
C PRO A 15 17.43 7.44 -12.36
N THR A 16 18.40 7.06 -13.20
CA THR A 16 18.22 6.82 -14.64
C THR A 16 18.62 5.42 -15.10
N TYR A 17 19.27 4.65 -14.22
CA TYR A 17 19.71 3.28 -14.48
C TYR A 17 19.56 2.41 -13.23
N CYS A 18 19.44 1.09 -13.43
CA CYS A 18 19.44 0.13 -12.33
C CYS A 18 20.89 -0.15 -11.91
N PRO A 19 21.23 -0.08 -10.60
CA PRO A 19 22.54 -0.47 -10.14
C PRO A 19 22.73 -1.98 -10.28
N ASP A 20 23.95 -2.44 -10.55
CA ASP A 20 24.29 -3.87 -10.68
C ASP A 20 24.00 -4.65 -9.38
N VAL A 21 24.13 -3.97 -8.25
CA VAL A 21 23.82 -4.48 -6.91
C VAL A 21 22.73 -3.61 -6.29
N ASP A 22 21.65 -4.23 -5.83
CA ASP A 22 20.55 -3.52 -5.17
C ASP A 22 21.01 -2.94 -3.82
N PRO A 23 20.71 -1.66 -3.53
CA PRO A 23 20.98 -1.08 -2.22
C PRO A 23 20.19 -1.78 -1.11
N GLU A 24 20.79 -1.96 0.06
CA GLU A 24 20.12 -2.59 1.20
C GLU A 24 19.04 -1.69 1.83
N ASP A 25 19.18 -0.37 1.71
CA ASP A 25 18.37 0.61 2.41
C ASP A 25 17.17 1.12 1.59
N ARG A 26 17.14 0.88 0.28
CA ARG A 26 16.09 1.38 -0.61
C ARG A 26 15.95 0.61 -1.90
N THR A 27 14.73 0.62 -2.43
CA THR A 27 14.42 0.17 -3.80
C THR A 27 14.64 1.32 -4.78
N ILE A 28 15.30 1.06 -5.91
CA ILE A 28 15.46 2.05 -6.98
C ILE A 28 14.33 1.91 -8.00
N HIS A 29 13.66 3.03 -8.31
CA HIS A 29 12.65 3.12 -9.36
C HIS A 29 13.08 4.06 -10.49
N LEU A 30 12.80 3.67 -11.72
CA LEU A 30 13.08 4.47 -12.92
C LEU A 30 11.78 4.84 -13.62
N ALA A 31 11.73 6.04 -14.21
CA ALA A 31 10.62 6.42 -15.07
C ALA A 31 10.61 5.55 -16.33
N HIS A 32 9.42 5.15 -16.77
CA HIS A 32 9.25 4.56 -18.09
C HIS A 32 9.43 5.63 -19.16
N GLU A 33 10.11 5.31 -20.26
CA GLU A 33 10.57 6.28 -21.24
C GLU A 33 9.40 6.95 -22.00
N TYR A 34 8.30 6.22 -22.20
CA TYR A 34 7.18 6.64 -23.05
C TYR A 34 5.78 6.54 -22.41
N ASP A 35 5.66 6.09 -21.17
CA ASP A 35 4.35 5.80 -20.58
C ASP A 35 4.36 6.27 -19.13
N CYS A 36 3.72 7.42 -18.90
CA CYS A 36 3.65 8.02 -17.57
C CYS A 36 2.95 7.14 -16.54
N THR A 37 2.14 6.18 -16.97
CA THR A 37 1.44 5.25 -16.09
C THR A 37 2.28 4.03 -15.70
N LYS A 38 3.51 3.94 -16.23
CA LYS A 38 4.46 2.87 -15.95
C LYS A 38 5.73 3.40 -15.29
N PHE A 39 6.40 2.51 -14.58
CA PHE A 39 7.74 2.72 -14.06
C PHE A 39 8.47 1.39 -13.95
N TYR A 40 9.79 1.44 -13.82
CA TYR A 40 10.58 0.25 -13.57
C TYR A 40 11.00 0.19 -12.11
N LYS A 41 10.98 -1.01 -11.54
CA LYS A 41 11.68 -1.35 -10.32
C LYS A 41 12.95 -2.10 -10.67
N CYS A 42 14.05 -1.73 -10.03
CA CYS A 42 15.33 -2.42 -10.19
C CYS A 42 15.40 -3.63 -9.27
N ILE A 43 15.81 -4.77 -9.84
CA ILE A 43 16.15 -5.98 -9.10
C ILE A 43 17.39 -6.60 -9.75
N GLY A 44 18.51 -6.63 -9.03
CA GLY A 44 19.79 -7.19 -9.47
C GLY A 44 20.22 -6.66 -10.85
N GLY A 45 20.25 -5.34 -11.03
CA GLY A 45 20.59 -4.70 -12.30
C GLY A 45 19.50 -4.70 -13.38
N ASN A 46 18.39 -5.43 -13.20
CA ASN A 46 17.35 -5.59 -14.21
C ASN A 46 16.15 -4.67 -13.96
N LYS A 47 15.56 -4.17 -15.06
CA LYS A 47 14.30 -3.39 -15.04
C LYS A 47 13.10 -4.34 -14.99
N VAL A 48 12.29 -4.22 -13.95
CA VAL A 48 10.96 -4.86 -13.85
C VAL A 48 9.88 -3.83 -14.08
N GLU A 49 9.12 -3.96 -15.16
CA GLU A 49 8.04 -3.02 -15.51
C GLU A 49 6.83 -3.17 -14.60
N LEU A 50 6.36 -2.05 -14.05
CA LEU A 50 5.21 -1.96 -13.16
C LEU A 50 4.25 -0.86 -13.63
N LEU A 51 2.98 -1.01 -13.29
CA LEU A 51 1.93 -0.03 -13.57
C LEU A 51 1.57 0.75 -12.30
N CYS A 52 1.44 2.06 -12.43
CA CYS A 52 0.89 2.90 -11.38
C CYS A 52 -0.58 2.57 -11.11
N PRO A 53 -1.05 2.70 -9.86
CA PRO A 53 -2.45 2.41 -9.50
C PRO A 53 -3.46 3.27 -10.24
N PHE A 54 -4.72 2.82 -10.30
CA PHE A 54 -5.81 3.61 -10.83
C PHE A 54 -6.13 4.79 -9.90
N MET A 55 -6.38 5.97 -10.49
CA MET A 55 -6.71 7.19 -9.73
C MET A 55 -8.22 7.34 -9.49
N ASP A 56 -9.03 6.68 -10.31
CA ASP A 56 -10.49 6.70 -10.23
C ASP A 56 -11.05 5.29 -9.98
N LYS A 57 -12.20 5.24 -9.29
CA LYS A 57 -12.91 4.00 -9.00
C LYS A 57 -13.35 3.26 -10.26
N ALA A 58 -13.54 3.97 -11.37
CA ALA A 58 -13.93 3.38 -12.65
C ALA A 58 -12.73 2.73 -13.39
N LYS A 59 -11.52 2.75 -12.81
CA LYS A 59 -10.29 2.15 -13.36
C LYS A 59 -10.00 2.62 -14.79
N THR A 60 -10.36 3.85 -15.11
CA THR A 60 -10.19 4.42 -16.46
C THR A 60 -8.87 5.15 -16.62
N ARG A 61 -8.30 5.65 -15.52
CA ARG A 61 -7.09 6.45 -15.49
C ARG A 61 -6.15 5.97 -14.40
N ARG A 62 -4.85 5.95 -14.71
CA ARG A 62 -3.81 5.64 -13.73
C ARG A 62 -3.16 6.92 -13.21
N LEU A 63 -2.64 6.82 -12.00
CA LEU A 63 -1.66 7.77 -11.48
C LEU A 63 -0.44 7.76 -12.39
N HIS A 64 0.32 8.86 -12.38
CA HIS A 64 1.55 8.98 -13.13
C HIS A 64 2.74 8.83 -12.21
N PHE A 65 3.80 8.17 -12.67
CA PHE A 65 5.01 8.04 -11.90
C PHE A 65 5.73 9.38 -11.79
N ASN A 66 5.89 9.88 -10.57
CA ASN A 66 6.67 11.06 -10.25
C ASN A 66 8.12 10.61 -10.01
N LYS A 67 8.99 10.80 -11.00
CA LYS A 67 10.40 10.36 -10.92
C LYS A 67 11.21 11.04 -9.82
N VAL A 68 10.81 12.24 -9.40
CA VAL A 68 11.51 13.03 -8.38
C VAL A 68 11.13 12.56 -6.97
N LEU A 69 9.85 12.23 -6.76
CA LEU A 69 9.34 11.72 -5.49
C LEU A 69 9.35 10.19 -5.39
N GLN A 70 9.62 9.49 -6.50
CA GLN A 70 9.65 8.02 -6.60
C GLN A 70 8.35 7.34 -6.20
N VAL A 71 7.21 7.99 -6.48
CA VAL A 71 5.87 7.49 -6.17
C VAL A 71 4.93 7.69 -7.35
N CYS A 72 3.87 6.90 -7.40
CA CYS A 72 2.75 7.18 -8.29
C CYS A 72 1.91 8.33 -7.72
N ASP A 73 1.89 9.46 -8.42
CA ASP A 73 1.25 10.71 -8.03
C ASP A 73 0.17 11.11 -9.04
N LEU A 74 -0.61 12.14 -8.71
CA LEU A 74 -1.57 12.71 -9.63
C LEU A 74 -0.86 13.17 -10.93
N PRO A 75 -1.46 12.95 -12.11
CA PRO A 75 -0.87 13.34 -13.39
C PRO A 75 -0.33 14.77 -13.44
N ALA A 76 -1.07 15.72 -12.86
CA ALA A 76 -0.71 17.14 -12.83
C ALA A 76 0.48 17.45 -11.88
N ARG A 77 0.80 16.56 -10.94
CA ARG A 77 1.93 16.70 -9.99
C ARG A 77 3.14 15.86 -10.37
N ALA A 78 2.93 14.77 -11.12
CA ALA A 78 3.99 13.84 -11.47
C ALA A 78 5.04 14.42 -12.42
N ASN A 79 4.75 15.55 -13.10
CA ASN A 79 5.64 16.22 -14.06
C ASN A 79 6.21 15.25 -15.11
N CYS A 80 5.40 14.29 -15.55
CA CYS A 80 5.76 13.36 -16.61
C CYS A 80 5.44 13.98 -17.97
N ASN A 81 6.48 14.20 -18.78
CA ASN A 81 6.40 14.84 -20.09
C ASN A 81 6.66 13.83 -21.23
N SER A 82 5.98 12.67 -21.24
CA SER A 82 6.10 11.71 -22.34
C SER A 82 5.10 11.99 -23.47
N PRO A 83 5.52 11.94 -24.74
CA PRO A 83 4.61 12.02 -25.89
C PRO A 83 3.89 10.67 -26.08
N ALA A 84 2.56 10.67 -25.93
CA ALA A 84 1.62 9.52 -25.92
C ALA A 84 1.61 8.72 -24.59
N VAL A 85 0.50 8.26 -24.02
CA VAL A 85 -0.66 7.57 -24.61
C VAL A 85 -1.97 7.94 -23.87
N GLN A 86 -3.00 8.32 -24.63
CA GLN A 86 -4.39 8.29 -24.19
C GLN A 86 -4.86 6.83 -24.18
N THR A 87 -4.94 6.19 -23.01
CA THR A 87 -5.46 4.81 -22.92
C THR A 87 -6.98 4.79 -22.86
N THR A 88 -7.56 4.05 -23.80
CA THR A 88 -8.96 3.65 -23.92
C THR A 88 -9.44 2.84 -22.69
N PRO A 89 -10.74 2.92 -22.31
CA PRO A 89 -11.24 2.21 -21.13
C PRO A 89 -11.59 0.75 -21.47
N ARG A 90 -10.93 -0.20 -20.80
CA ARG A 90 -11.30 -1.62 -20.82
C ARG A 90 -11.97 -2.00 -19.49
N SER A 91 -13.21 -2.46 -19.64
CA SER A 91 -14.11 -3.23 -18.74
C SER A 91 -14.31 -2.76 -17.29
N LYS A 92 -15.60 -2.54 -16.99
CA LYS A 92 -16.18 -2.43 -15.65
C LYS A 92 -15.72 -3.61 -14.79
N ASP A 93 -14.92 -3.34 -13.78
CA ASP A 93 -14.90 -4.14 -12.56
C ASP A 93 -14.60 -3.22 -11.39
N GLU A 94 -15.48 -3.29 -10.40
CA GLU A 94 -15.40 -2.66 -9.09
C GLU A 94 -14.02 -2.91 -8.45
N TRP A 95 -13.43 -1.92 -7.77
CA TRP A 95 -12.12 -2.10 -7.12
C TRP A 95 -12.28 -2.79 -5.78
N THR A 96 -12.08 -4.11 -5.79
CA THR A 96 -11.52 -4.85 -4.67
C THR A 96 -10.00 -4.94 -4.87
N PRO A 97 -9.15 -4.72 -3.85
CA PRO A 97 -7.74 -5.05 -3.96
C PRO A 97 -7.63 -6.55 -4.22
N GLU A 98 -7.25 -6.93 -5.43
CA GLU A 98 -7.03 -8.33 -5.77
C GLU A 98 -5.69 -8.77 -5.17
N TRP A 99 -5.77 -9.53 -4.08
CA TRP A 99 -4.67 -9.99 -3.21
C TRP A 99 -3.88 -11.17 -3.77
N THR A 100 -3.94 -11.36 -5.08
CA THR A 100 -3.30 -12.47 -5.78
C THR A 100 -2.42 -11.93 -6.90
N CYS A 101 -1.30 -12.61 -7.10
CA CYS A 101 -0.34 -12.28 -8.14
C CYS A 101 -0.74 -12.70 -9.56
N GLY A 102 -1.96 -13.23 -9.76
CA GLY A 102 -2.36 -13.97 -10.95
C GLY A 102 -1.97 -13.34 -12.29
N ASN A 103 -2.33 -12.07 -12.51
CA ASN A 103 -2.02 -11.33 -13.74
C ASN A 103 -0.97 -10.23 -13.54
N ARG A 104 -0.17 -10.30 -12.48
CA ARG A 104 0.76 -9.23 -12.12
C ARG A 104 2.21 -9.58 -12.51
N PRO A 105 3.02 -8.58 -12.90
CA PRO A 105 4.43 -8.80 -13.18
C PRO A 105 5.15 -9.42 -11.98
N VAL A 106 6.09 -10.34 -12.26
CA VAL A 106 7.04 -10.83 -11.25
C VAL A 106 7.77 -9.65 -10.63
N GLY A 107 7.93 -9.64 -9.31
CA GLY A 107 8.55 -8.55 -8.56
C GLY A 107 7.58 -7.48 -8.05
N THR A 108 6.30 -7.52 -8.45
CA THR A 108 5.23 -6.67 -7.89
C THR A 108 5.03 -6.95 -6.41
N TYR A 109 4.84 -5.90 -5.60
CA TYR A 109 4.46 -6.03 -4.20
C TYR A 109 2.98 -5.72 -3.97
N LEU A 110 2.32 -6.58 -3.21
CA LEU A 110 0.92 -6.44 -2.80
C LEU A 110 0.84 -6.25 -1.30
N PRO A 111 -0.07 -5.42 -0.77
CA PRO A 111 -0.23 -5.32 0.67
C PRO A 111 -0.60 -6.68 1.27
N HIS A 112 -0.39 -6.86 2.57
CA HIS A 112 -1.04 -7.94 3.29
C HIS A 112 -2.44 -7.48 3.74
N LYS A 113 -3.42 -8.38 3.62
CA LYS A 113 -4.83 -8.12 3.90
C LYS A 113 -5.11 -7.50 5.27
N THR A 114 -4.42 -8.00 6.29
CA THR A 114 -4.69 -7.64 7.70
C THR A 114 -3.47 -7.14 8.49
N ARG A 115 -2.26 -7.14 7.92
CA ARG A 115 -1.01 -6.90 8.67
C ARG A 115 -0.13 -5.93 7.90
N CYS A 116 -0.21 -4.66 8.24
CA CYS A 116 0.42 -3.55 7.52
C CYS A 116 1.96 -3.63 7.39
N HIS A 117 2.62 -4.30 8.33
CA HIS A 117 4.07 -4.56 8.29
C HIS A 117 4.43 -5.75 7.39
N LEU A 118 3.45 -6.40 6.75
CA LEU A 118 3.64 -7.50 5.83
C LEU A 118 3.10 -7.13 4.45
N PHE A 119 3.69 -7.76 3.44
CA PHE A 119 3.31 -7.62 2.05
C PHE A 119 3.65 -8.91 1.30
N TYR A 120 3.06 -9.13 0.13
CA TYR A 120 3.39 -10.25 -0.73
C TYR A 120 4.26 -9.79 -1.90
N GLN A 121 5.27 -10.57 -2.25
CA GLN A 121 6.02 -10.43 -3.49
C GLN A 121 5.57 -11.46 -4.51
N CYS A 122 5.20 -10.98 -5.70
CA CYS A 122 4.88 -11.84 -6.82
C CYS A 122 6.14 -12.46 -7.41
N THR A 123 6.10 -13.77 -7.62
CA THR A 123 7.16 -14.59 -8.22
C THR A 123 6.56 -15.41 -9.37
N SER A 124 7.40 -16.07 -10.16
CA SER A 124 6.95 -17.01 -11.20
C SER A 124 6.18 -18.21 -10.63
N TYR A 125 6.28 -18.48 -9.33
CA TYR A 125 5.68 -19.62 -8.65
C TYR A 125 4.47 -19.25 -7.76
N GLY A 126 3.99 -18.00 -7.85
CA GLY A 126 2.96 -17.48 -6.98
C GLY A 126 3.48 -16.35 -6.10
N GLN A 127 3.03 -16.24 -4.86
CA GLN A 127 3.35 -15.11 -3.99
C GLN A 127 4.06 -15.53 -2.71
N VAL A 128 5.09 -14.78 -2.34
CA VAL A 128 5.89 -15.01 -1.14
C VAL A 128 5.60 -13.92 -0.13
N LEU A 129 5.35 -14.29 1.13
CA LEU A 129 5.12 -13.35 2.22
C LEU A 129 6.43 -12.69 2.63
N GLN A 130 6.42 -11.36 2.72
CA GLN A 130 7.52 -10.50 3.11
C GLN A 130 7.13 -9.64 4.31
N ARG A 131 8.14 -9.11 5.00
CA ARG A 131 7.99 -8.28 6.19
C ARG A 131 8.81 -7.01 6.06
N CYS A 132 8.21 -5.87 6.38
CA CYS A 132 8.90 -4.60 6.55
C CYS A 132 9.79 -4.63 7.80
N ALA A 133 10.86 -3.83 7.81
CA ALA A 133 11.66 -3.61 9.00
C ALA A 133 10.79 -3.08 10.17
N GLU A 134 11.29 -3.24 11.39
CA GLU A 134 10.57 -2.85 12.61
C GLU A 134 10.12 -1.38 12.56
N GLY A 135 8.86 -1.13 12.94
CA GLY A 135 8.25 0.21 12.90
C GLY A 135 7.87 0.73 11.51
N LEU A 136 8.06 -0.04 10.42
CA LEU A 136 7.68 0.34 9.06
C LEU A 136 6.43 -0.39 8.56
N VAL A 137 5.69 0.29 7.68
CA VAL A 137 4.45 -0.20 7.07
C VAL A 137 4.59 -0.21 5.55
N PHE A 138 4.07 -1.24 4.90
CA PHE A 138 4.09 -1.34 3.45
C PHE A 138 3.10 -0.36 2.82
N ASN A 139 3.62 0.47 1.92
CA ASN A 139 2.87 1.42 1.11
C ASN A 139 2.66 0.86 -0.31
N PRO A 140 1.46 0.38 -0.66
CA PRO A 140 1.23 -0.25 -1.96
C PRO A 140 1.30 0.71 -3.15
N TYR A 141 1.21 2.03 -2.91
CA TYR A 141 1.31 3.05 -3.95
C TYR A 141 2.75 3.43 -4.27
N ALA A 142 3.60 3.45 -3.23
CA ALA A 142 5.03 3.72 -3.36
C ALA A 142 5.85 2.45 -3.60
N GLN A 143 5.28 1.26 -3.37
CA GLN A 143 5.97 -0.04 -3.42
C GLN A 143 7.18 -0.11 -2.48
N VAL A 144 7.11 0.59 -1.35
CA VAL A 144 8.17 0.63 -0.31
C VAL A 144 7.58 0.40 1.08
N CYS A 145 8.42 0.05 2.04
CA CYS A 145 8.09 0.14 3.46
C CYS A 145 8.52 1.51 3.98
N ASP A 146 7.59 2.27 4.53
CA ASP A 146 7.86 3.61 5.07
C ASP A 146 7.04 3.85 6.36
N LYS A 147 7.37 4.92 7.10
CA LYS A 147 6.68 5.27 8.36
C LYS A 147 5.27 5.84 8.15
N SER A 148 4.97 6.32 6.95
CA SER A 148 3.74 7.03 6.57
C SER A 148 2.83 6.17 5.69
N GLY A 149 3.07 4.85 5.69
CA GLY A 149 2.54 3.96 4.66
C GLY A 149 1.01 3.95 4.70
N LYS A 150 0.38 4.18 3.55
CA LYS A 150 -1.08 4.05 3.40
C LYS A 150 -1.42 2.57 3.43
N CYS A 151 -1.47 1.98 4.62
CA CYS A 151 -1.89 0.60 4.77
C CYS A 151 -3.37 0.48 4.39
N VAL A 152 -3.60 -0.36 3.39
CA VAL A 152 -4.94 -0.68 2.92
C VAL A 152 -5.29 -2.02 3.57
N VAL A 153 -6.07 -1.97 4.65
CA VAL A 153 -6.65 -3.16 5.29
C VAL A 153 -8.01 -3.41 4.65
N THR A 154 -8.22 -4.56 4.01
CA THR A 154 -9.56 -4.98 3.58
C THR A 154 -9.86 -6.42 3.98
N ASP A 155 -11.15 -6.74 4.07
CA ASP A 155 -11.65 -8.10 4.27
C ASP A 155 -11.18 -8.77 5.58
N VAL A 156 -11.05 -7.98 6.65
CA VAL A 156 -10.62 -8.42 7.99
C VAL A 156 -11.41 -9.64 8.46
N CYS A 157 -12.72 -9.69 8.23
CA CYS A 157 -13.58 -10.78 8.69
C CYS A 157 -13.61 -12.01 7.78
N LYS A 158 -13.19 -11.91 6.52
CA LYS A 158 -13.23 -13.04 5.56
C LYS A 158 -12.02 -13.96 5.65
N ASP A 159 -10.91 -13.44 6.17
CA ASP A 159 -9.62 -14.14 6.22
C ASP A 159 -9.44 -15.00 7.48
N TYR A 160 -10.21 -14.75 8.55
CA TYR A 160 -10.19 -15.55 9.76
C TYR A 160 -11.37 -16.53 9.77
N ARG A 161 -11.11 -17.83 9.89
CA ARG A 161 -12.19 -18.82 10.04
C ARG A 161 -12.83 -18.67 11.43
N ASN A 162 -14.15 -18.73 11.51
CA ASN A 162 -14.94 -18.67 12.75
C ASN A 162 -14.84 -17.33 13.52
N THR A 163 -14.78 -16.19 12.82
CA THR A 163 -14.80 -14.86 13.45
C THR A 163 -16.18 -14.23 13.59
N GLU A 164 -17.25 -15.00 13.38
CA GLU A 164 -18.62 -14.55 13.60
C GLU A 164 -18.79 -14.01 15.03
N GLY A 165 -19.25 -12.77 15.17
CA GLY A 165 -19.47 -12.12 16.47
C GLY A 165 -18.18 -11.70 17.19
N SER A 166 -17.03 -11.67 16.50
CA SER A 166 -15.75 -11.26 17.09
C SER A 166 -15.37 -9.82 16.76
N TYR A 167 -14.55 -9.24 17.64
CA TYR A 167 -13.89 -7.95 17.45
C TYR A 167 -12.43 -8.16 17.07
N LEU A 168 -11.99 -7.52 15.98
CA LEU A 168 -10.63 -7.59 15.48
C LEU A 168 -9.98 -6.19 15.55
N PRO A 169 -8.83 -6.02 16.22
CA PRO A 169 -8.21 -4.72 16.39
C PRO A 169 -7.80 -4.10 15.05
N ASP A 170 -7.96 -2.78 14.89
CA ASP A 170 -7.41 -2.08 13.73
C ASP A 170 -5.87 -2.04 13.86
N PRO A 171 -5.13 -2.66 12.92
CA PRO A 171 -3.67 -2.73 13.00
C PRO A 171 -3.00 -1.35 12.87
N LEU A 172 -3.75 -0.33 12.44
CA LEU A 172 -3.28 1.03 12.26
C LEU A 172 -3.80 1.99 13.30
N SER A 173 -4.68 1.59 14.21
CA SER A 173 -5.29 2.52 15.14
C SER A 173 -5.73 1.82 16.41
N CYS A 174 -5.13 2.20 17.54
CA CYS A 174 -5.64 1.82 18.84
C CYS A 174 -7.04 2.36 19.11
N LYS A 175 -7.54 3.31 18.32
CA LYS A 175 -8.91 3.82 18.47
C LYS A 175 -9.94 2.97 17.77
N ASN A 176 -9.57 2.19 16.75
CA ASN A 176 -10.56 1.53 15.92
C ASN A 176 -10.55 0.02 16.13
N VAL A 177 -11.71 -0.57 15.89
CA VAL A 177 -11.92 -2.01 15.92
C VAL A 177 -12.87 -2.40 14.79
N TYR A 178 -12.69 -3.60 14.26
CA TYR A 178 -13.58 -4.20 13.27
C TYR A 178 -14.47 -5.23 13.96
N TYR A 179 -15.78 -5.16 13.75
CA TYR A 179 -16.73 -6.18 14.17
C TYR A 179 -17.12 -7.03 12.96
N CYS A 180 -17.14 -8.34 13.18
CA CYS A 180 -17.44 -9.33 12.16
C CYS A 180 -18.83 -9.90 12.35
N LYS A 181 -19.68 -9.72 11.34
CA LYS A 181 -21.01 -10.30 11.27
C LYS A 181 -21.24 -10.86 9.87
N GLU A 182 -21.47 -12.16 9.79
CA GLU A 182 -21.52 -12.97 8.58
C GLU A 182 -20.25 -12.79 7.72
N GLU A 183 -20.33 -11.95 6.68
CA GLU A 183 -19.23 -11.61 5.78
C GLU A 183 -18.96 -10.09 5.72
N THR A 184 -19.66 -9.30 6.55
CA THR A 184 -19.48 -7.85 6.60
C THR A 184 -18.46 -7.46 7.66
N THR A 185 -17.68 -6.43 7.33
CA THR A 185 -16.72 -5.81 8.25
C THR A 185 -17.24 -4.43 8.60
N GLU A 186 -17.67 -4.25 9.84
CA GLU A 186 -18.10 -2.96 10.36
C GLU A 186 -16.99 -2.33 11.20
N LYS A 187 -16.66 -1.08 10.92
CA LYS A 187 -15.61 -0.35 11.65
C LYS A 187 -16.24 0.49 12.75
N TYR A 188 -15.78 0.27 13.98
CA TYR A 188 -16.12 1.05 15.16
C TYR A 188 -14.90 1.84 15.64
N SER A 189 -15.14 3.00 16.27
CA SER A 189 -14.11 3.82 16.90
C SER A 189 -14.47 4.05 18.36
N CYS A 190 -13.48 3.97 19.24
CA CYS A 190 -13.59 4.37 20.63
C CYS A 190 -13.78 5.89 20.75
N ASP A 191 -14.50 6.30 21.78
CA ASP A 191 -14.75 7.70 22.14
C ASP A 191 -13.47 8.41 22.64
N GLU A 192 -13.57 9.72 22.89
CA GLU A 192 -12.40 10.57 23.16
C GLU A 192 -11.48 10.02 24.27
N ASN A 193 -10.19 9.91 23.94
CA ASN A 193 -9.07 9.39 24.75
C ASN A 193 -9.13 7.91 25.13
N ALA A 194 -10.12 7.16 24.66
CA ALA A 194 -10.19 5.71 24.81
C ALA A 194 -9.52 4.96 23.64
N GLU A 195 -8.97 3.80 23.95
CA GLU A 195 -8.34 2.86 23.04
C GLU A 195 -8.92 1.46 23.22
N TRP A 196 -8.94 0.68 22.14
CA TRP A 196 -9.41 -0.70 22.14
C TRP A 196 -8.42 -1.61 22.88
N SER A 197 -8.93 -2.29 23.90
CA SER A 197 -8.22 -3.36 24.59
C SER A 197 -8.52 -4.71 23.97
N THR A 198 -7.50 -5.38 23.45
CA THR A 198 -7.60 -6.76 22.93
C THR A 198 -7.69 -7.82 24.04
N GLN A 199 -7.55 -7.43 25.31
CA GLN A 199 -7.65 -8.35 26.45
C GLN A 199 -9.05 -8.39 27.04
N SER A 200 -9.79 -7.28 26.95
CA SER A 200 -11.10 -7.13 27.55
C SER A 200 -12.22 -6.86 26.54
N ASP A 201 -11.90 -6.79 25.25
CA ASP A 201 -12.80 -6.46 24.13
C ASP A 201 -13.67 -5.22 24.40
N LYS A 202 -13.02 -4.16 24.88
CA LYS A 202 -13.68 -2.90 25.26
C LYS A 202 -12.76 -1.72 24.99
N CYS A 203 -13.37 -0.57 24.74
CA CYS A 203 -12.68 0.71 24.80
C CYS A 203 -12.36 1.06 26.26
N LEU A 204 -11.09 1.25 26.57
CA LEU A 204 -10.58 1.65 27.88
C LEU A 204 -9.74 2.92 27.72
N PRO A 205 -9.50 3.70 28.79
CA PRO A 205 -8.49 4.76 28.77
C PRO A 205 -7.15 4.24 28.24
N ALA A 206 -6.41 5.04 27.46
CA ALA A 206 -5.20 4.59 26.75
C ALA A 206 -4.13 3.95 27.64
N ASP A 207 -3.97 4.44 28.88
CA ASP A 207 -3.05 3.91 29.88
C ASP A 207 -3.45 2.52 30.42
N GLN A 208 -4.71 2.12 30.21
CA GLN A 208 -5.29 0.85 30.68
C GLN A 208 -5.64 -0.10 29.54
N ALA A 209 -5.89 0.43 28.34
CA ALA A 209 -6.22 -0.36 27.17
C ALA A 209 -5.10 -1.34 26.80
N ASN A 210 -3.85 -0.99 27.17
CA ASN A 210 -2.66 -1.76 26.85
C ASN A 210 -2.66 -2.16 25.37
N CYS A 211 -3.12 -1.23 24.53
CA CYS A 211 -3.22 -1.44 23.10
C CYS A 211 -1.83 -1.84 22.61
N SER A 212 -1.75 -2.94 21.86
CA SER A 212 -0.48 -3.52 21.43
C SER A 212 0.26 -2.71 20.36
N ARG A 213 0.10 -1.38 20.31
CA ARG A 213 1.12 -0.52 19.69
C ARG A 213 2.38 -0.51 20.55
N LYS A 214 3.07 -1.66 20.60
CA LYS A 214 4.52 -1.69 20.45
C LYS A 214 4.81 -2.08 19.01
N LEU A 215 4.61 -1.10 18.12
CA LEU A 215 5.32 -0.98 16.85
C LEU A 215 5.99 0.39 16.87
#